data_AF-A0ABD2Z041-F1
#
_entry.id   AF-A0ABD2Z041-F1
#
_cell.length_a   1.000
_cell.length_b   1.000
_cell.length_c   1.000
_cell.angle_alpha   90.00
_cell.angle_beta   90.00
_cell.angle_gamma   90.00
#
_symmetry.space_group_name_H-M   'P 1'
#
loop_
_entity.id
_entity.type
_entity.pdbx_description
1 polymer ?
#
loop_
_entity_poly.entity_id
_entity_poly.type
_entity_poly.pdbx_seq_one_letter_code
_entity_poly.pdbx_strand_id
1 'polypeptide(L)'
;MAMESDFVERELIEEVRDSLTLAQYRMKKYADMGRKDVEFQVHNLVMLKLTPQIWKKVSSKIVHRGLIPKYDGPFEVIKYVGKVAYHLKLPNRLKVHPTFHVSFLKKLNQDEFDEERRQAKRALLLYGSNLKRRFLRCWTIEPWGRVRRTGEPTI
;
A
#
# COMPACT_ATOMS: atom_id res chain seq x y z
N MET A 1 -32.76 -28.26 -50.48
CA MET A 1 -33.40 -27.39 -49.47
C MET A 1 -33.06 -27.82 -48.04
N ALA A 2 -33.36 -29.04 -47.59
CA ALA A 2 -33.02 -29.49 -46.22
C ALA A 2 -31.51 -29.53 -45.91
N MET A 3 -30.67 -29.90 -46.89
CA MET A 3 -29.21 -29.93 -46.70
C MET A 3 -28.59 -28.53 -46.52
N GLU A 4 -29.22 -27.50 -47.09
CA GLU A 4 -28.77 -26.11 -46.99
C GLU A 4 -29.11 -25.51 -45.61
N SER A 5 -30.28 -25.87 -45.05
CA SER A 5 -30.68 -25.41 -43.70
C SER A 5 -29.81 -26.02 -42.61
N ASP A 6 -29.50 -27.31 -42.72
CA ASP A 6 -28.65 -28.02 -41.75
C ASP A 6 -27.20 -27.51 -41.75
N PHE A 7 -26.75 -26.93 -42.86
CA PHE A 7 -25.43 -26.33 -42.97
C PHE A 7 -25.40 -24.96 -42.27
N VAL A 8 -26.39 -24.11 -42.55
CA VAL A 8 -26.52 -22.78 -41.92
C VAL A 8 -26.72 -22.88 -40.40
N GLU A 9 -27.48 -23.87 -39.93
CA GLU A 9 -27.64 -24.11 -38.48
C GLU A 9 -26.32 -24.50 -37.80
N ARG A 10 -25.46 -25.28 -38.48
CA ARG A 10 -24.15 -25.65 -37.93
C ARG A 10 -23.20 -24.46 -37.87
N GLU A 11 -23.15 -23.63 -38.91
CA GLU A 11 -22.33 -22.41 -38.88
C GLU A 11 -22.76 -21.47 -37.75
N LEU A 12 -24.06 -21.26 -37.56
CA LEU A 12 -24.59 -20.44 -36.48
C LEU A 12 -24.22 -20.99 -35.09
N ILE A 13 -24.27 -22.31 -34.91
CA ILE A 13 -23.88 -22.95 -33.65
C ILE A 13 -22.38 -22.77 -33.37
N GLU A 14 -21.53 -22.87 -34.40
CA GLU A 14 -20.09 -22.65 -34.27
C GLU A 14 -19.78 -21.19 -33.92
N GLU A 15 -20.42 -20.22 -34.57
CA GLU A 15 -20.26 -18.79 -34.22
C GLU A 15 -20.65 -18.50 -32.77
N VAL A 16 -21.75 -19.09 -32.29
CA VAL A 16 -22.17 -18.94 -30.89
C VAL A 16 -21.13 -19.54 -29.94
N ARG A 17 -20.56 -20.71 -30.25
CA ARG A 17 -19.50 -21.33 -29.45
C ARG A 17 -18.23 -20.47 -29.42
N ASP A 18 -17.84 -19.90 -30.54
CA ASP A 18 -16.68 -19.02 -30.64
C ASP A 18 -16.88 -17.73 -29.83
N SER A 19 -18.08 -17.15 -29.88
CA SER A 19 -18.40 -15.98 -29.08
C SER A 19 -18.33 -16.26 -27.57
N LEU A 20 -18.81 -17.44 -27.14
CA LEU A 20 -18.78 -17.88 -25.75
C LEU A 20 -17.35 -18.15 -25.26
N THR A 21 -16.54 -18.84 -26.05
CA THR A 21 -15.13 -19.10 -25.71
C THR A 21 -14.32 -17.80 -25.65
N LEU A 22 -14.55 -16.86 -26.57
CA LEU A 22 -13.94 -15.55 -26.55
C LEU A 22 -14.34 -14.75 -25.30
N ALA A 23 -15.61 -14.81 -24.89
CA ALA A 23 -16.08 -14.18 -23.67
C ALA A 23 -15.39 -14.78 -22.42
N GLN A 24 -15.30 -16.10 -22.32
CA GLN A 24 -14.59 -16.79 -21.23
C GLN A 24 -13.11 -16.41 -21.18
N TYR A 25 -12.44 -16.36 -22.34
CA TYR A 25 -11.05 -15.95 -22.44
C TYR A 25 -10.85 -14.51 -21.96
N ARG A 26 -11.73 -13.58 -22.36
CA ARG A 26 -11.70 -12.19 -21.88
C ARG A 26 -11.88 -12.12 -20.36
N MET A 27 -12.86 -12.83 -19.81
CA MET A 27 -13.08 -12.89 -18.36
C MET A 27 -11.84 -13.39 -17.61
N LYS A 28 -11.23 -14.48 -18.09
CA LYS A 28 -10.00 -15.04 -17.52
C LYS A 28 -8.86 -14.02 -17.59
N LYS A 29 -8.64 -13.41 -18.75
CA LYS A 29 -7.59 -12.39 -18.95
C LYS A 29 -7.74 -11.24 -17.95
N TYR A 30 -8.95 -10.68 -17.82
CA TYR A 30 -9.19 -9.59 -16.87
C TYR A 30 -9.06 -10.04 -15.41
N ALA A 31 -9.48 -11.25 -15.07
CA ALA A 31 -9.33 -11.80 -13.73
C ALA A 31 -7.85 -12.02 -13.33
N ASP A 32 -7.02 -12.47 -14.27
CA ASP A 32 -5.62 -12.82 -14.03
C ASP A 32 -4.67 -11.62 -14.15
N MET A 33 -5.03 -10.55 -14.89
CA MET A 33 -4.20 -9.34 -15.08
C MET A 33 -3.69 -8.70 -13.79
N GLY A 34 -4.44 -8.83 -12.68
CA GLY A 34 -4.06 -8.26 -11.37
C GLY A 34 -3.45 -9.27 -10.39
N ARG A 35 -3.43 -10.56 -10.73
CA ARG A 35 -2.89 -11.62 -9.88
C ARG A 35 -1.39 -11.70 -10.11
N LYS A 36 -0.61 -11.59 -9.03
CA LYS A 36 0.84 -11.78 -9.06
C LYS A 36 1.17 -12.87 -8.06
N ASP A 37 1.97 -13.82 -8.49
CA ASP A 37 2.58 -14.78 -7.58
C ASP A 37 3.64 -14.03 -6.77
N VAL A 38 3.33 -13.80 -5.49
CA VAL A 38 4.22 -13.13 -4.55
C VAL A 38 4.81 -14.18 -3.64
N GLU A 39 6.11 -14.40 -3.83
CA GLU A 39 6.89 -15.33 -3.01
C GLU A 39 7.84 -14.56 -2.09
N PHE A 40 8.01 -15.08 -0.88
CA PHE A 40 8.94 -14.54 0.10
C PHE A 40 9.95 -15.61 0.50
N GLN A 41 11.21 -15.22 0.61
CA GLN A 41 12.24 -16.09 1.16
C GLN A 41 12.33 -15.90 2.68
N VAL A 42 12.89 -16.90 3.35
CA VAL A 42 13.22 -16.80 4.77
C VAL A 42 14.25 -15.68 4.96
N HIS A 43 14.12 -14.89 6.02
CA HIS A 43 14.89 -13.66 6.31
C HIS A 43 14.52 -12.43 5.48
N ASN A 44 13.57 -12.51 4.55
CA ASN A 44 13.05 -11.30 3.91
C ASN A 44 12.32 -10.42 4.93
N LEU A 45 12.51 -9.11 4.81
CA LEU A 45 11.72 -8.13 5.53
C LEU A 45 10.39 -7.86 4.82
N VAL A 46 9.31 -8.01 5.55
CA VAL A 46 7.95 -7.79 5.06
C VAL A 46 7.18 -6.87 6.00
N MET A 47 6.28 -6.08 5.44
CA MET A 47 5.33 -5.29 6.22
C MET A 47 4.02 -6.04 6.38
N LEU A 48 3.44 -6.00 7.58
CA LEU A 48 2.15 -6.63 7.87
C LEU A 48 1.00 -5.65 7.66
N LYS A 49 0.00 -6.04 6.87
CA LYS A 49 -1.21 -5.26 6.63
C LYS A 49 -2.07 -5.22 7.90
N LEU A 50 -2.42 -4.01 8.33
CA LEU A 50 -3.28 -3.78 9.48
C LEU A 50 -4.74 -3.79 9.05
N THR A 51 -5.43 -4.90 9.31
CA THR A 51 -6.91 -4.90 9.29
C THR A 51 -7.44 -4.28 10.59
N PRO A 52 -8.70 -3.83 10.64
CA PRO A 52 -9.29 -3.31 11.89
C PRO A 52 -9.18 -4.29 13.06
N GLN A 53 -9.25 -5.60 12.80
CA GLN A 53 -9.09 -6.65 13.82
C GLN A 53 -7.65 -6.74 14.35
N ILE A 54 -6.66 -6.66 13.46
CA ILE A 54 -5.25 -6.67 13.84
C ILE A 54 -4.90 -5.36 14.57
N TRP A 55 -5.39 -4.21 14.09
CA TRP A 55 -5.17 -2.90 14.71
C TRP A 55 -5.65 -2.86 16.17
N LYS A 56 -6.85 -3.37 16.46
CA LYS A 56 -7.37 -3.48 17.84
C LYS A 56 -6.43 -4.24 18.78
N LYS A 57 -5.63 -5.17 18.26
CA LYS A 57 -4.63 -5.94 19.02
C LYS A 57 -3.27 -5.26 19.09
N VAL A 58 -2.96 -4.39 18.13
CA VAL A 58 -1.71 -3.61 18.08
C VAL A 58 -1.78 -2.38 18.98
N SER A 59 -2.93 -1.72 19.02
CA SER A 59 -3.12 -0.44 19.70
C SER A 59 -4.48 -0.41 20.39
N SER A 60 -4.47 -0.06 21.68
CA SER A 60 -5.68 0.18 22.47
C SER A 60 -6.34 1.53 22.18
N LYS A 61 -5.75 2.35 21.29
CA LYS A 61 -6.25 3.69 20.97
C LYS A 61 -7.52 3.60 20.13
N ILE A 62 -8.58 4.29 20.57
CA ILE A 62 -9.73 4.61 19.72
C ILE A 62 -9.24 5.62 18.67
N VAL A 63 -9.21 5.19 17.42
CA VAL A 63 -8.84 6.00 16.26
C VAL A 63 -9.87 5.75 15.16
N HIS A 64 -10.29 6.81 14.47
CA HIS A 64 -11.19 6.69 13.33
C HIS A 64 -10.58 5.78 12.26
N ARG A 65 -11.39 4.94 11.59
CA ARG A 65 -10.90 3.91 10.65
C ARG A 65 -10.01 4.47 9.55
N GLY A 66 -10.28 5.70 9.10
CA GLY A 66 -9.50 6.37 8.05
C GLY A 66 -8.11 6.86 8.49
N LEU A 67 -7.83 6.89 9.80
CA LEU A 67 -6.56 7.32 10.37
C LEU A 67 -5.71 6.13 10.88
N ILE A 68 -6.20 4.90 10.70
CA ILE A 68 -5.44 3.69 11.03
C ILE A 68 -4.32 3.52 10.00
N PRO A 69 -3.05 3.37 10.42
CA PRO A 69 -1.96 3.03 9.51
C PRO A 69 -2.28 1.75 8.74
N LYS A 70 -1.99 1.73 7.44
CA LYS A 70 -2.34 0.59 6.57
C LYS A 70 -1.44 -0.63 6.80
N TYR A 71 -0.19 -0.40 7.21
CA TYR A 71 0.81 -1.44 7.45
C TYR A 71 1.58 -1.14 8.75
N ASP A 72 1.91 -2.19 9.50
CA ASP A 72 2.87 -2.14 10.61
C ASP A 72 4.25 -2.61 10.10
N GLY A 73 5.28 -2.26 10.87
CA GLY A 73 6.70 -2.25 10.50
C GLY A 73 7.32 -3.49 9.85
N PRO A 74 8.65 -3.47 9.66
CA PRO A 74 9.37 -4.58 9.06
C PRO A 74 9.40 -5.76 10.03
N PHE A 75 8.86 -6.89 9.59
CA PHE A 75 8.98 -8.18 10.25
C PHE A 75 9.78 -9.12 9.37
N GLU A 76 10.59 -9.94 10.01
CA GLU A 76 11.39 -10.95 9.36
C GLU A 76 10.56 -12.23 9.16
N VAL A 77 10.62 -12.83 7.98
CA VAL A 77 10.04 -14.15 7.71
C VAL A 77 10.93 -15.23 8.31
N ILE A 78 10.44 -15.97 9.31
CA ILE A 78 11.20 -17.03 10.00
C ILE A 78 11.10 -18.37 9.26
N LYS A 79 9.91 -18.71 8.76
CA LYS A 79 9.69 -19.99 8.08
C LYS A 79 8.55 -19.91 7.08
N TYR A 80 8.65 -20.77 6.09
CA TYR A 80 7.58 -21.10 5.17
C TYR A 80 6.68 -22.17 5.81
N VAL A 81 5.39 -21.89 6.00
CA VAL A 81 4.44 -22.83 6.60
C VAL A 81 3.70 -23.62 5.52
N GLY A 82 3.52 -23.02 4.33
CA GLY A 82 2.94 -23.66 3.15
C GLY A 82 2.87 -22.68 1.99
N LYS A 83 2.26 -23.09 0.86
CA LYS A 83 2.28 -22.33 -0.41
C LYS A 83 1.94 -20.85 -0.29
N VAL A 84 1.02 -20.52 0.62
CA VAL A 84 0.46 -19.18 0.76
C VAL A 84 0.60 -18.62 2.17
N ALA A 85 1.30 -19.31 3.07
CA ALA A 85 1.35 -18.96 4.49
C ALA A 85 2.79 -18.89 5.01
N TYR A 86 3.12 -17.76 5.62
CA TYR A 86 4.44 -17.45 6.15
C TYR A 86 4.38 -17.16 7.64
N HIS A 87 5.41 -17.58 8.36
CA HIS A 87 5.57 -17.31 9.78
C HIS A 87 6.51 -16.13 9.98
N LEU A 88 6.08 -15.13 10.74
CA LEU A 88 6.84 -13.92 10.98
C LEU A 88 7.41 -13.85 12.40
N LYS A 89 8.54 -13.17 12.53
CA LYS A 89 9.11 -12.78 13.81
C LYS A 89 8.36 -11.57 14.36
N LEU A 90 7.29 -11.83 15.09
CA LEU A 90 6.50 -10.79 15.73
C LEU A 90 7.06 -10.43 17.11
N PRO A 91 7.11 -9.12 17.47
CA PRO A 91 7.38 -8.68 18.82
C PRO A 91 6.19 -8.97 19.76
N ASN A 92 6.47 -9.22 21.04
CA ASN A 92 5.46 -9.53 22.07
C ASN A 92 4.37 -8.45 22.26
N ARG A 93 4.58 -7.24 21.75
CA ARG A 93 3.54 -6.18 21.71
C ARG A 93 2.33 -6.58 20.86
N LEU A 94 2.53 -7.45 19.87
CA LEU A 94 1.49 -7.90 18.95
C LEU A 94 0.93 -9.25 19.44
N LYS A 95 -0.21 -9.22 20.12
CA LYS A 95 -0.94 -10.43 20.58
C LYS A 95 -1.73 -11.10 19.45
N VAL A 96 -1.08 -11.31 18.30
CA VAL A 96 -1.63 -11.98 17.12
C VAL A 96 -0.82 -13.23 16.80
N HIS A 97 -1.45 -14.19 16.11
CA HIS A 97 -0.75 -15.39 15.68
C HIS A 97 0.33 -15.03 14.63
N PRO A 98 1.55 -15.58 14.73
CA PRO A 98 2.67 -15.22 13.85
C PRO A 98 2.57 -15.73 12.41
N THR A 99 1.62 -16.61 12.09
CA THR A 99 1.41 -17.12 10.73
C THR A 99 0.38 -16.29 9.98
N PHE A 100 0.75 -15.79 8.80
CA PHE A 100 -0.09 -14.95 7.94
C PHE A 100 -0.12 -15.44 6.49
N HIS A 101 -1.24 -15.17 5.82
CA HIS A 101 -1.40 -15.37 4.38
C HIS A 101 -0.65 -14.29 3.57
N VAL A 102 -0.13 -14.63 2.38
CA VAL A 102 0.61 -13.72 1.48
C VAL A 102 -0.08 -12.38 1.26
N SER A 103 -1.41 -12.37 1.15
CA SER A 103 -2.20 -11.15 0.92
C SER A 103 -2.14 -10.11 2.04
N PHE A 104 -1.71 -10.52 3.24
CA PHE A 104 -1.47 -9.60 4.36
C PHE A 104 -0.04 -9.08 4.40
N LEU A 105 0.84 -9.58 3.54
CA LEU A 105 2.25 -9.26 3.53
C LEU A 105 2.58 -8.37 2.34
N LYS A 106 3.43 -7.37 2.57
CA LYS A 106 3.99 -6.54 1.53
C LYS A 106 5.51 -6.64 1.59
N LYS A 107 6.15 -6.94 0.46
CA LYS A 107 7.61 -6.93 0.35
C LYS A 107 8.12 -5.54 0.70
N LEU A 108 9.09 -5.46 1.61
CA LEU A 108 9.85 -4.24 1.82
C LEU A 108 11.02 -4.24 0.85
N ASN A 109 11.03 -3.31 -0.08
CA ASN A 109 12.24 -3.05 -0.86
C ASN A 109 13.16 -2.24 0.06
N GLN A 110 14.31 -2.80 0.40
CA GLN A 110 15.39 -2.05 1.01
C GLN A 110 16.08 -1.27 -0.10
N ASP A 111 15.48 -0.15 -0.50
CA ASP A 111 16.18 0.81 -1.34
C ASP A 111 17.14 1.56 -0.40
N GLU A 112 18.44 1.45 -0.61
CA GLU A 112 19.48 2.05 0.24
C GLU A 112 19.26 3.57 0.44
N PHE A 113 18.68 4.22 -0.56
CA PHE A 113 18.28 5.64 -0.57
C PHE A 113 17.02 5.98 0.25
N ASP A 114 16.22 4.99 0.66
CA ASP A 114 15.03 5.22 1.48
C ASP A 114 15.38 5.41 2.95
N GLU A 115 16.54 4.94 3.42
CA GLU A 115 16.97 5.11 4.81
C GLU A 115 17.29 6.57 5.11
N GLU A 116 17.91 7.29 4.17
CA GLU A 116 18.08 8.74 4.21
C GLU A 116 16.74 9.48 4.16
N ARG A 117 15.79 9.05 3.31
CA ARG A 117 14.42 9.63 3.27
C ARG A 117 13.65 9.39 4.57
N ARG A 118 13.81 8.23 5.20
CA ARG A 118 13.23 7.89 6.51
C ARG A 118 13.84 8.73 7.62
N GLN A 119 15.17 8.89 7.62
CA GLN A 119 15.88 9.78 8.54
C GLN A 119 15.46 11.25 8.34
N ALA A 120 15.38 11.73 7.11
CA ALA A 120 14.98 13.09 6.77
C ALA A 120 13.54 13.43 7.23
N LYS A 121 12.59 12.50 7.08
CA LYS A 121 11.21 12.69 7.59
C LYS A 121 11.13 12.71 9.12
N ARG A 122 11.93 11.91 9.82
CA ARG A 122 12.02 11.94 11.29
C ARG A 122 12.69 13.22 11.79
N ALA A 123 13.73 13.68 11.12
CA ALA A 123 14.45 14.92 11.45
C ALA A 123 13.55 16.17 11.28
N LEU A 124 12.71 16.21 10.23
CA LEU A 124 11.77 17.33 10.01
C LEU A 124 10.74 17.46 11.14
N LEU A 125 10.28 16.33 11.71
CA LEU A 125 9.34 16.33 12.84
C LEU A 125 9.96 16.86 14.13
N LEU A 126 11.28 16.65 14.33
CA LEU A 126 12.01 17.17 15.49
C LEU A 126 12.33 18.68 15.36
N TYR A 127 12.45 19.19 14.13
CA TYR A 127 12.71 20.62 13.85
C TYR A 127 11.44 21.49 13.67
N GLY A 128 10.24 20.91 13.81
CA GLY A 128 8.95 21.60 13.59
C GLY A 128 8.54 22.61 14.67
N SER A 129 9.23 22.68 15.81
CA SER A 129 8.90 23.63 16.89
C SER A 129 9.69 24.94 16.84
N ASN A 130 10.77 25.03 16.05
CA ASN A 130 11.68 26.18 16.07
C ASN A 130 11.65 27.09 14.84
N LEU A 131 10.89 26.74 13.78
CA LEU A 131 10.83 27.57 12.56
C LEU A 131 9.98 28.84 12.69
N LYS A 132 9.23 29.03 13.79
CA LYS A 132 8.56 30.32 14.05
C LYS A 132 9.51 31.39 14.59
N ARG A 133 10.67 31.06 15.15
CA ARG A 133 11.55 32.05 15.83
C ARG A 133 12.57 32.74 14.93
N ARG A 134 12.76 32.27 13.70
CA ARG A 134 13.67 32.89 12.71
C ARG A 134 12.94 33.72 11.65
N PHE A 135 11.68 33.38 11.36
CA PHE A 135 10.83 34.19 10.49
C PHE A 135 10.45 35.53 11.17
N LEU A 136 10.16 35.50 12.47
CA LEU A 136 9.75 36.67 13.25
C LEU A 136 10.88 37.66 13.61
N ARG A 137 12.15 37.39 13.23
CA ARG A 137 13.27 38.29 13.50
C ARG A 137 13.66 39.20 12.34
N CYS A 138 13.28 38.83 11.11
CA CYS A 138 13.60 39.62 9.93
C CYS A 138 12.38 40.08 9.16
N TRP A 139 11.15 39.71 9.56
CA TRP A 139 9.93 40.10 8.87
C TRP A 139 8.90 40.69 9.84
N THR A 140 8.48 41.93 9.62
CA THR A 140 7.33 42.55 10.29
C THR A 140 6.10 42.44 9.39
N ILE A 141 4.94 42.17 10.01
CA ILE A 141 3.64 42.08 9.34
C ILE A 141 2.85 43.32 9.75
N GLU A 142 2.54 44.19 8.80
CA GLU A 142 1.74 45.40 9.03
C GLU A 142 0.26 45.04 9.31
N PRO A 143 -0.52 45.88 10.02
CA PRO A 143 -1.92 45.60 10.38
C PRO A 143 -2.86 45.31 9.18
N TRP A 144 -2.44 45.66 7.97
CA TRP A 144 -3.16 45.41 6.72
C TRP A 144 -2.68 44.15 5.97
N GLY A 145 -1.82 43.33 6.59
CA GLY A 145 -1.44 42.00 6.09
C GLY A 145 -0.23 41.95 5.15
N ARG A 146 0.52 43.04 4.99
CA ARG A 146 1.74 43.08 4.15
C ARG A 146 2.97 42.65 4.96
N VAL A 147 3.80 41.77 4.39
CA VAL A 147 5.03 41.23 5.03
C VAL A 147 6.27 41.89 4.43
N ARG A 148 7.11 42.56 5.23
CA ARG A 148 8.38 43.18 4.76
C ARG A 148 9.60 42.74 5.56
N ARG A 149 10.78 42.79 4.94
CA ARG A 149 12.05 42.57 5.65
C ARG A 149 12.43 43.80 6.48
N THR A 150 12.91 43.61 7.70
CA THR A 150 13.40 44.71 8.56
C THR A 150 14.60 45.40 7.88
N GLY A 151 14.40 46.63 7.36
CA GLY A 151 15.46 47.44 6.73
C GLY A 151 15.13 48.11 5.39
N GLU A 152 13.91 47.97 4.84
CA GLU A 152 13.51 48.68 3.61
C GLU A 152 13.11 50.15 3.90
N PRO A 153 13.69 51.16 3.22
CA PRO A 153 13.35 52.56 3.45
C PRO A 153 11.96 52.92 2.90
N THR A 154 11.24 53.75 3.66
CA THR A 154 9.96 54.36 3.27
C THR A 154 10.22 55.46 2.24
N ILE A 155 9.52 55.41 1.10
CA ILE A 155 9.36 56.57 0.21
C ILE A 155 8.12 57.33 0.67
#